data_AF-A0A818CUQ4-F1
#
_entry.id   AF-A0A818CUQ4-F1
#
_cell.length_a   1.000
_cell.length_b   1.000
_cell.length_c   1.000
_cell.angle_alpha   90.00
_cell.angle_beta   90.00
_cell.angle_gamma   90.00
#
_symmetry.space_group_name_H-M   'P 1'
#
loop_
_entity.id
_entity.type
_entity.pdbx_description
1 polymer ?
#
loop_
_entity_poly.entity_id
_entity_poly.type
_entity_poly.pdbx_seq_one_letter_code
_entity_poly.pdbx_strand_id
1 'polypeptide(L)'
;VNGPDTSPDKDFMIVALDLLSGLTEGLGAHIDSLVERSNLLSLLERCAQDSMAEVRQSSFALLGDLTKACFRHVRKHLNIFLPLLTQNLDPHHVSVCNNAIWAIGEIAIQIGSEIQPFVSIILESLILIINRNNTPKTL
;
A
#
# COMPACT_ATOMS: atom_id res chain seq x y z
N VAL A 1 -34.57 7.58 16.61
CA VAL A 1 -34.10 8.58 15.63
C VAL A 1 -32.88 7.98 14.97
N ASN A 2 -33.05 7.26 13.86
CA ASN A 2 -31.94 6.71 13.08
C ASN A 2 -31.82 7.60 11.85
N GLY A 3 -30.84 8.50 11.86
CA GLY A 3 -30.59 9.47 10.79
C GLY A 3 -29.90 8.84 9.56
N PRO A 4 -30.01 9.46 8.37
CA PRO A 4 -29.46 8.94 7.13
C PRO A 4 -28.00 9.41 6.95
N ASP A 5 -27.06 8.70 7.59
CA ASP A 5 -25.69 8.45 7.10
C ASP A 5 -24.96 7.63 8.18
N THR A 6 -24.87 6.32 7.99
CA THR A 6 -24.10 5.42 8.87
C THR A 6 -22.94 4.83 8.09
N SER A 7 -22.28 5.65 7.25
CA SER A 7 -20.98 5.26 6.74
C SER A 7 -20.02 5.20 7.94
N PRO A 8 -19.33 4.06 8.16
CA PRO A 8 -18.40 3.94 9.27
C PRO A 8 -17.31 5.00 9.12
N ASP A 9 -16.92 5.60 10.25
CA ASP A 9 -15.89 6.63 10.30
C ASP A 9 -14.54 6.05 9.86
N LYS A 10 -14.09 6.47 8.68
CA LYS A 10 -12.87 5.99 8.04
C LYS A 10 -11.61 6.57 8.67
N ASP A 11 -11.72 7.62 9.50
CA ASP A 11 -10.57 8.17 10.21
C ASP A 11 -10.01 7.16 11.21
N PHE A 12 -10.87 6.38 11.88
CA PHE A 12 -10.43 5.26 12.72
C PHE A 12 -9.73 4.17 11.94
N MET A 13 -10.14 3.91 10.69
CA MET A 13 -9.47 2.95 9.83
C MET A 13 -8.07 3.44 9.48
N ILE A 14 -7.93 4.71 9.10
CA ILE A 14 -6.65 5.35 8.76
C ILE A 14 -5.69 5.29 9.95
N VAL A 15 -6.13 5.76 11.12
CA VAL A 15 -5.29 5.77 12.34
C VAL A 15 -4.87 4.35 12.76
N ALA A 16 -5.76 3.36 12.61
CA ALA A 16 -5.43 1.97 12.89
C ALA A 16 -4.39 1.40 11.90
N LEU A 17 -4.53 1.69 10.60
CA LEU A 17 -3.56 1.29 9.57
C LEU A 17 -2.19 1.93 9.82
N ASP A 18 -2.16 3.23 10.16
CA ASP A 18 -0.91 3.95 10.44
C ASP A 18 -0.19 3.39 11.67
N LEU A 19 -0.94 3.06 12.74
CA LEU A 19 -0.36 2.42 13.92
C LEU A 19 0.18 1.01 13.60
N LEU A 20 -0.54 0.23 12.80
CA LEU A 20 -0.07 -1.08 12.34
C LEU A 20 1.22 -0.94 11.50
N SER A 21 1.34 0.11 10.67
CA SER A 21 2.56 0.42 9.93
C SER A 21 3.71 0.67 10.89
N GLY A 22 3.52 1.56 11.88
CA GLY A 22 4.54 1.86 12.90
C GLY A 22 4.93 0.66 13.76
N LEU A 23 3.99 -0.21 14.11
CA LEU A 23 4.29 -1.48 14.80
C LEU A 23 5.10 -2.42 13.91
N THR A 24 4.76 -2.53 12.63
CA THR A 24 5.47 -3.36 11.66
C THR A 24 6.90 -2.88 11.46
N GLU A 25 7.09 -1.57 11.31
CA GLU A 25 8.41 -0.96 11.19
C GLU A 25 9.23 -1.13 12.48
N GLY A 26 8.63 -0.86 13.64
CA GLY A 26 9.33 -0.92 14.93
C GLY A 26 9.68 -2.34 15.38
N LEU A 27 8.83 -3.33 15.09
CA LEU A 27 9.07 -4.74 15.45
C LEU A 27 9.86 -5.50 14.39
N GLY A 28 9.83 -5.06 13.13
CA GLY A 28 10.41 -5.79 11.99
C GLY A 28 9.94 -7.24 11.95
N ALA A 29 10.88 -8.18 11.78
CA ALA A 29 10.58 -9.61 11.68
C ALA A 29 9.85 -10.21 12.90
N HIS A 30 9.86 -9.54 14.07
CA HIS A 30 9.15 -10.03 15.25
C HIS A 30 7.62 -9.95 15.11
N ILE A 31 7.09 -9.16 14.17
CA ILE A 31 5.66 -9.09 13.90
C ILE A 31 5.11 -10.33 13.18
N ASP A 32 5.98 -11.14 12.58
CA ASP A 32 5.58 -12.19 11.64
C ASP A 32 4.54 -13.17 12.23
N SER A 33 4.76 -13.65 13.46
CA SER A 33 3.84 -14.59 14.11
C SER A 33 2.46 -14.00 14.43
N LEU A 34 2.39 -12.66 14.59
CA LEU A 34 1.14 -11.95 14.81
C LEU A 34 0.38 -11.80 13.49
N VAL A 35 1.09 -11.49 12.40
CA VAL A 35 0.52 -11.41 11.05
C VAL A 35 -0.03 -12.78 10.64
N GLU A 36 0.73 -13.86 10.85
CA GLU A 36 0.32 -15.23 10.52
C GLU A 36 -0.99 -15.66 11.20
N ARG A 37 -1.24 -15.18 12.42
CA ARG A 37 -2.43 -15.53 13.23
C ARG A 37 -3.61 -14.57 13.02
N SER A 38 -3.51 -13.66 12.08
CA SER A 38 -4.50 -12.61 11.83
C SER A 38 -5.11 -12.70 10.43
N ASN A 39 -6.17 -11.93 10.19
CA ASN A 39 -6.74 -11.69 8.86
C ASN A 39 -6.25 -10.37 8.25
N LEU A 40 -5.11 -9.84 8.70
CA LEU A 40 -4.63 -8.50 8.36
C LEU A 40 -4.48 -8.31 6.84
N LEU A 41 -3.85 -9.24 6.13
CA LEU A 41 -3.64 -9.10 4.67
C LEU A 41 -4.96 -9.09 3.89
N SER A 42 -5.95 -9.88 4.29
CA SER A 42 -7.28 -9.85 3.67
C SER A 42 -8.03 -8.54 3.92
N LEU A 43 -7.87 -7.94 5.11
CA LEU A 43 -8.40 -6.61 5.38
C LEU A 43 -7.64 -5.53 4.58
N LEU A 44 -6.33 -5.69 4.45
CA LEU A 44 -5.47 -4.76 3.71
C LEU A 44 -5.81 -4.71 2.23
N GLU A 45 -6.13 -5.85 1.61
CA GLU A 45 -6.64 -5.90 0.22
C GLU A 45 -7.90 -5.05 0.03
N ARG A 46 -8.81 -5.05 1.02
CA ARG A 46 -10.03 -4.24 0.97
C ARG A 46 -9.72 -2.76 1.16
N CYS A 47 -8.81 -2.42 2.07
CA CYS A 47 -8.38 -1.04 2.29
C CYS A 47 -7.66 -0.45 1.07
N ALA A 48 -6.83 -1.25 0.39
CA ALA A 48 -6.15 -0.88 -0.84
C ALA A 48 -7.10 -0.57 -2.02
N GLN A 49 -8.35 -1.04 -1.95
CA GLN A 49 -9.41 -0.80 -2.94
C GLN A 49 -10.44 0.24 -2.47
N ASP A 50 -10.25 0.82 -1.30
CA ASP A 50 -11.23 1.76 -0.74
C ASP A 50 -11.34 3.02 -1.60
N SER A 51 -12.55 3.58 -1.68
CA SER A 51 -12.82 4.79 -2.45
C SER A 51 -12.09 6.03 -1.90
N MET A 52 -11.82 6.07 -0.60
CA MET A 52 -11.12 7.16 0.09
C MET A 52 -9.61 7.04 -0.11
N ALA A 53 -8.98 8.10 -0.62
CA ALA A 53 -7.57 8.12 -0.99
C ALA A 53 -6.67 7.88 0.23
N GLU A 54 -7.03 8.47 1.38
CA GLU A 54 -6.30 8.40 2.63
C GLU A 54 -6.25 6.96 3.18
N VAL A 55 -7.33 6.19 3.03
CA VAL A 55 -7.34 4.75 3.39
C VAL A 55 -6.37 3.98 2.49
N ARG A 56 -6.36 4.25 1.18
CA ARG A 56 -5.41 3.62 0.25
C ARG A 56 -3.97 4.00 0.59
N GLN A 57 -3.70 5.27 0.87
CA GLN A 57 -2.38 5.77 1.28
C GLN A 57 -1.81 5.00 2.47
N SER A 58 -2.55 4.91 3.58
CA SER A 58 -2.13 4.19 4.78
C SER A 58 -2.00 2.68 4.54
N SER A 59 -2.88 2.11 3.70
CA SER A 59 -2.79 0.70 3.32
C SER A 59 -1.51 0.37 2.54
N PHE A 60 -1.06 1.26 1.64
CA PHE A 60 0.17 1.05 0.87
C PHE A 60 1.42 1.26 1.72
N ALA A 61 1.40 2.16 2.70
CA ALA A 61 2.47 2.26 3.70
C ALA A 61 2.62 0.95 4.47
N LEU A 62 1.52 0.44 5.05
CA LEU A 62 1.54 -0.82 5.78
C LEU A 62 1.97 -2.01 4.89
N LEU A 63 1.54 -2.05 3.62
CA LEU A 63 1.96 -3.09 2.70
C LEU A 63 3.48 -3.10 2.47
N GLY A 64 4.10 -1.93 2.29
CA GLY A 64 5.55 -1.84 2.14
C GLY A 64 6.29 -2.25 3.42
N ASP A 65 5.79 -1.85 4.59
CA ASP A 65 6.37 -2.27 5.87
C ASP A 65 6.26 -3.78 6.10
N LEU A 66 5.10 -4.38 5.80
CA LEU A 66 4.90 -5.84 5.87
C LEU A 66 5.79 -6.58 4.87
N THR A 67 6.05 -5.97 3.71
CA THR A 67 6.96 -6.51 2.70
C THR A 67 8.39 -6.58 3.24
N LYS A 68 8.87 -5.53 3.92
CA LYS A 68 10.17 -5.55 4.60
C LYS A 68 10.21 -6.54 5.76
N ALA A 69 9.17 -6.58 6.59
CA ALA A 69 9.16 -7.30 7.85
C ALA A 69 8.91 -8.81 7.72
N CYS A 70 7.96 -9.22 6.87
CA CYS A 70 7.47 -10.59 6.80
C CYS A 70 6.96 -10.96 5.39
N PHE A 71 7.81 -10.76 4.38
CA PHE A 71 7.47 -10.93 2.96
C PHE A 71 6.74 -12.23 2.60
N ARG A 72 7.05 -13.35 3.28
CA ARG A 72 6.43 -14.66 3.03
C ARG A 72 4.89 -14.65 3.08
N HIS A 73 4.32 -13.76 3.90
CA HIS A 73 2.86 -13.60 3.98
C HIS A 73 2.37 -12.74 2.81
N VAL A 74 3.01 -11.61 2.53
CA VAL A 74 2.67 -10.72 1.40
C VAL A 74 2.75 -11.45 0.05
N ARG A 75 3.76 -12.31 -0.14
CA ARG A 75 3.98 -13.08 -1.38
C ARG A 75 2.74 -13.82 -1.87
N LYS A 76 1.92 -14.34 -0.95
CA LYS A 76 0.69 -15.10 -1.25
C LYS A 76 -0.42 -14.25 -1.89
N HIS A 77 -0.30 -12.93 -1.80
CA HIS A 77 -1.32 -11.96 -2.21
C HIS A 77 -0.81 -11.01 -3.33
N LEU A 78 0.39 -11.23 -3.87
CA LEU A 78 0.98 -10.31 -4.86
C LEU A 78 0.22 -10.24 -6.18
N ASN A 79 -0.48 -11.30 -6.57
CA ASN A 79 -1.37 -11.29 -7.72
C ASN A 79 -2.52 -10.28 -7.58
N ILE A 80 -2.85 -9.87 -6.36
CA ILE A 80 -3.85 -8.84 -6.05
C ILE A 80 -3.14 -7.49 -5.87
N PHE A 81 -2.10 -7.43 -5.04
CA PHE A 81 -1.46 -6.16 -4.68
C PHE A 81 -0.72 -5.49 -5.83
N LEU A 82 0.05 -6.21 -6.67
CA LEU A 82 0.80 -5.58 -7.76
C LEU A 82 -0.10 -4.86 -8.77
N PRO A 83 -1.20 -5.48 -9.27
CA PRO A 83 -2.18 -4.75 -10.09
C PRO A 83 -2.75 -3.51 -9.38
N LEU A 84 -3.13 -3.61 -8.11
CA LEU A 84 -3.70 -2.48 -7.36
C LEU A 84 -2.71 -1.33 -7.19
N LEU A 85 -1.45 -1.64 -6.88
CA LEU A 85 -0.38 -0.65 -6.76
C LEU A 85 -0.14 0.06 -8.08
N THR A 86 -0.03 -0.70 -9.19
CA THR A 86 0.17 -0.11 -10.53
C THR A 86 -0.98 0.80 -10.96
N GLN A 87 -2.23 0.47 -10.60
CA GLN A 87 -3.40 1.32 -10.84
C GLN A 87 -3.39 2.62 -10.03
N ASN A 88 -2.66 2.66 -8.91
CA ASN A 88 -2.52 3.84 -8.05
C ASN A 88 -1.25 4.65 -8.34
N LEU A 89 -0.54 4.38 -9.44
CA LEU A 89 0.52 5.24 -9.98
C LEU A 89 -0.08 6.48 -10.67
N ASP A 90 -0.95 7.18 -9.94
CA ASP A 90 -1.66 8.38 -10.39
C ASP A 90 -1.18 9.62 -9.62
N PRO A 91 -0.40 10.51 -10.27
CA PRO A 91 0.17 11.67 -9.61
C PRO A 91 -0.86 12.77 -9.27
N HIS A 92 -2.17 12.59 -9.53
CA HIS A 92 -3.21 13.46 -8.96
C HIS A 92 -3.46 13.17 -7.47
N HIS A 93 -3.19 11.94 -7.02
CA HIS A 93 -3.27 11.52 -5.62
C HIS A 93 -1.86 11.36 -5.05
N VAL A 94 -1.15 12.48 -4.88
CA VAL A 94 0.30 12.51 -4.61
C VAL A 94 0.74 11.55 -3.50
N SER A 95 0.11 11.59 -2.34
CA SER A 95 0.49 10.75 -1.19
C SER A 95 0.20 9.26 -1.41
N VAL A 96 -0.92 8.93 -2.08
CA VAL A 96 -1.26 7.55 -2.46
C VAL A 96 -0.23 7.02 -3.45
N CYS A 97 0.05 7.79 -4.50
CA CYS A 97 1.01 7.46 -5.53
C CYS A 97 2.42 7.28 -4.94
N ASN A 98 2.84 8.15 -4.02
CA ASN A 98 4.13 8.02 -3.33
C ASN A 98 4.26 6.68 -2.59
N ASN A 99 3.26 6.34 -1.77
CA ASN A 99 3.30 5.09 -1.00
C ASN A 99 3.16 3.87 -1.90
N ALA A 100 2.41 3.96 -3.01
CA ALA A 100 2.33 2.88 -4.00
C ALA A 100 3.68 2.64 -4.69
N ILE A 101 4.37 3.70 -5.12
CA ILE A 101 5.71 3.62 -5.73
C ILE A 101 6.70 2.98 -4.75
N TRP A 102 6.71 3.45 -3.51
CA TRP A 102 7.60 2.92 -2.49
C TRP A 102 7.32 1.43 -2.20
N ALA A 103 6.06 1.05 -2.01
CA ALA A 103 5.69 -0.35 -1.77
C ALA A 103 6.05 -1.28 -2.94
N ILE A 104 5.88 -0.82 -4.20
CA ILE A 104 6.36 -1.56 -5.38
C ILE A 104 7.86 -1.79 -5.30
N GLY A 105 8.63 -0.78 -4.90
CA GLY A 105 10.09 -0.87 -4.73
C GLY A 105 10.48 -1.94 -3.70
N GLU A 106 9.85 -1.94 -2.52
CA GLU A 106 10.07 -2.95 -1.49
C GLU A 106 9.72 -4.36 -1.98
N ILE A 107 8.62 -4.50 -2.73
CA ILE A 107 8.22 -5.78 -3.32
C ILE A 107 9.27 -6.23 -4.34
N ALA A 108 9.74 -5.33 -5.21
CA ALA A 108 10.74 -5.63 -6.24
C ALA A 108 12.03 -6.20 -5.65
N ILE A 109 12.49 -5.63 -4.53
CA ILE A 109 13.68 -6.09 -3.80
C ILE A 109 13.49 -7.52 -3.30
N GLN A 110 12.30 -7.86 -2.79
CA GLN A 110 12.01 -9.17 -2.22
C GLN A 110 11.72 -10.26 -3.29
N ILE A 111 11.03 -9.93 -4.38
CA ILE A 111 10.59 -10.93 -5.38
C ILE A 111 11.60 -11.15 -6.51
N GLY A 112 12.53 -10.22 -6.69
CA GLY A 112 13.57 -10.30 -7.71
C GLY A 112 12.99 -10.39 -9.12
N SER A 113 13.48 -11.35 -9.92
CA SER A 113 13.12 -11.47 -11.34
C SER A 113 11.64 -11.73 -11.60
N GLU A 114 10.89 -12.21 -10.60
CA GLU A 114 9.45 -12.46 -10.75
C GLU A 114 8.63 -11.18 -10.98
N ILE A 115 9.20 -9.99 -10.72
CA ILE A 115 8.52 -8.73 -11.02
C ILE A 115 8.44 -8.42 -12.51
N GLN A 116 9.22 -9.10 -13.36
CA GLN A 116 9.37 -8.81 -14.79
C GLN A 116 8.04 -8.51 -15.53
N PRO A 117 6.93 -9.25 -15.32
CA PRO A 117 5.68 -8.98 -16.02
C PRO A 117 5.09 -7.58 -15.79
N PHE A 118 5.43 -6.93 -14.67
CA PHE A 118 4.94 -5.60 -14.30
C PHE A 118 5.93 -4.48 -14.64
N VAL A 119 7.17 -4.79 -15.02
CA VAL A 119 8.22 -3.78 -15.18
C VAL A 119 7.87 -2.76 -16.27
N SER A 120 7.28 -3.17 -17.40
CA SER A 120 6.94 -2.23 -18.50
C SER A 120 5.97 -1.15 -18.01
N ILE A 121 4.84 -1.56 -17.42
CA ILE A 121 3.82 -0.62 -16.94
C ILE A 121 4.34 0.27 -15.82
N ILE A 122 5.12 -0.29 -14.88
CA ILE A 122 5.73 0.48 -13.79
C ILE A 122 6.68 1.54 -14.36
N LEU A 123 7.57 1.14 -15.28
CA LEU A 123 8.58 2.03 -15.84
C LEU A 123 7.95 3.15 -16.67
N GLU A 124 6.96 2.83 -17.51
CA GLU A 124 6.19 3.81 -18.29
C GLU A 124 5.55 4.86 -17.37
N SER A 125 4.86 4.42 -16.31
CA SER A 125 4.25 5.32 -15.33
C SER A 125 5.28 6.20 -14.61
N LEU A 126 6.40 5.62 -14.15
CA LEU A 126 7.45 6.36 -13.43
C LEU A 126 8.14 7.40 -14.32
N ILE A 127 8.40 7.09 -15.59
CA ILE A 127 8.96 8.04 -16.56
C ILE A 127 8.01 9.23 -16.78
N LEU A 128 6.69 8.99 -16.84
CA LEU A 128 5.72 10.08 -16.94
C LEU A 128 5.69 10.94 -15.68
N ILE A 129 5.78 10.32 -14.49
CA ILE A 129 5.75 11.01 -13.20
C ILE A 129 7.00 11.90 -13.03
N ILE A 130 8.21 11.37 -13.30
CA ILE A 130 9.46 12.11 -13.10
C ILE A 130 9.61 13.31 -14.05
N ASN A 131 9.00 13.24 -15.24
CA ASN A 131 9.03 14.31 -16.24
C ASN A 131 7.85 15.31 -16.08
N ARG A 132 7.06 15.21 -15.01
CA ARG A 132 5.90 16.08 -14.81
C ARG A 132 6.35 17.45 -14.29
N ASN A 133 6.24 18.48 -15.14
CA ASN A 133 6.65 19.86 -14.84
C ASN A 133 5.82 20.57 -13.74
N ASN A 134 4.70 19.98 -13.29
CA ASN A 134 3.76 20.54 -12.32
C ASN A 134 3.49 19.57 -11.16
N THR A 135 4.50 19.22 -10.37
CA THR A 135 4.25 18.58 -9.07
C THR A 135 3.89 19.64 -8.05
N PRO A 136 2.68 19.63 -7.45
CA PRO A 136 2.43 20.38 -6.23
C PRO A 136 3.47 19.96 -5.20
N LYS A 137 4.21 20.91 -4.62
CA LYS A 137 5.14 20.61 -3.52
C LYS A 137 4.32 20.01 -2.38
N THR A 138 4.56 18.75 -2.06
CA THR A 138 4.10 18.14 -0.81
C THR A 138 5.22 18.29 0.22
N LEU A 139 4.88 18.97 1.33
CA LEU A 139 5.53 18.96 2.63
C LEU A 139 4.41 18.93 3.67
#